data_AF-A0A4C2A1I1-F1
#
_entry.id   AF-A0A4C2A1I1-F1
#
_cell.length_a   1.000
_cell.length_b   1.000
_cell.length_c   1.000
_cell.angle_alpha   90.00
_cell.angle_beta   90.00
_cell.angle_gamma   90.00
#
_symmetry.space_group_name_H-M   'P 1'
#
loop_
_entity.id
_entity.type
_entity.pdbx_description
1 polymer ?
#
loop_
_entity_poly.entity_id
_entity_poly.type
_entity_poly.pdbx_seq_one_letter_code
_entity_poly.pdbx_strand_id
1 'polypeptide(L)'
;MVDRLVNSEANSRRITMVESCFGSSGVPLAIPGRVLVGEGVLTKMCRKRPKSRQFFLFNDILVYGNIVIGKKKYNKQHIMPLEEVSLENIDDCTQYRNGWLIRTTTKSFVVCAATATEKQEWMAHINKCVEDLLRKSGKKPVENHAAVWVPDAEATVCMHCKKTQFTMIVRRHHCRNCGAVVCGQCSSKRFLLPQQSSKPLRVCTSCYDRLSKAVKQESSKIHSAASHQTLGDSHANVAESSGDDDSDEEANGAVSEHHDEPKFYGDTSILSANDSTKHEISTASQLALLMRPITDIYIR
;
A
#
# COMPACT_ATOMS: atom_id res chain seq x y z
N MET A 1 -1.25 8.36 24.56
CA MET A 1 -2.64 7.85 24.43
C MET A 1 -2.65 6.34 24.27
N VAL A 2 -1.94 5.82 23.26
CA VAL A 2 -1.52 4.41 23.18
C VAL A 2 -0.93 3.94 24.52
N ASP A 3 -0.16 4.79 25.20
CA ASP A 3 0.54 4.49 26.47
C ASP A 3 -0.41 4.03 27.60
N ARG A 4 -1.69 4.42 27.62
CA ARG A 4 -2.67 3.93 28.61
C ARG A 4 -3.13 2.50 28.31
N LEU A 5 -3.06 2.06 27.05
CA LEU A 5 -3.48 0.74 26.60
C LEU A 5 -2.32 -0.27 26.53
N VAL A 6 -1.06 0.20 26.45
CA VAL A 6 0.16 -0.62 26.28
C VAL A 6 0.19 -1.83 27.20
N ASN A 7 -0.19 -1.66 28.46
CA ASN A 7 -0.15 -2.71 29.49
C ASN A 7 -1.53 -3.14 29.98
N SER A 8 -2.59 -2.79 29.25
CA SER A 8 -3.94 -3.21 29.63
C SER A 8 -4.16 -4.68 29.29
N GLU A 9 -4.80 -5.43 30.19
CA GLU A 9 -5.20 -6.82 29.94
C GLU A 9 -6.09 -6.92 28.69
N ALA A 10 -6.93 -5.91 28.46
CA ALA A 10 -7.76 -5.79 27.28
C ALA A 10 -6.95 -5.69 25.97
N ASN A 11 -5.79 -5.01 25.98
CA ASN A 11 -4.89 -5.00 24.82
C ASN A 11 -4.27 -6.38 24.60
N SER A 12 -3.69 -6.99 25.63
CA SER A 12 -3.09 -8.33 25.52
C SER A 12 -4.06 -9.38 24.98
N ARG A 13 -5.31 -9.37 25.47
CA ARG A 13 -6.38 -10.25 24.97
C ARG A 13 -6.68 -10.00 23.49
N ARG A 14 -6.79 -8.74 23.06
CA ARG A 14 -7.03 -8.40 21.65
C ARG A 14 -5.90 -8.86 20.73
N ILE A 15 -4.63 -8.66 21.12
CA ILE A 15 -3.49 -9.12 20.31
C ILE A 15 -3.49 -10.65 20.19
N THR A 16 -3.73 -11.35 21.30
CA THR A 16 -3.84 -12.82 21.31
C THR A 16 -4.96 -13.31 20.38
N MET A 17 -6.10 -12.60 20.34
CA MET A 17 -7.18 -12.93 19.41
C MET A 17 -6.73 -12.78 17.95
N VAL A 18 -6.01 -11.71 17.60
CA VAL A 18 -5.47 -11.53 16.25
C VAL A 18 -4.54 -12.68 15.86
N GLU A 19 -3.60 -13.06 16.73
CA GLU A 19 -2.71 -14.21 16.50
C GLU A 19 -3.48 -15.51 16.28
N SER A 20 -4.49 -15.76 17.11
CA SER A 20 -5.33 -16.96 17.01
C SER A 20 -6.05 -17.07 15.66
N CYS A 21 -6.41 -15.94 15.05
CA CYS A 21 -7.04 -15.92 13.74
C CYS A 21 -6.09 -16.33 12.61
N PHE A 22 -4.77 -16.12 12.75
CA PHE A 22 -3.77 -16.60 11.79
C PHE A 22 -3.33 -18.06 12.06
N GLY A 23 -3.55 -18.55 13.28
CA GLY A 23 -3.20 -19.90 13.70
C GLY A 23 -1.71 -20.20 13.53
N SER A 24 -1.37 -21.45 13.24
CA SER A 24 0.02 -21.91 13.05
C SER A 24 0.72 -21.33 11.81
N SER A 25 -0.02 -20.65 10.93
CA SER A 25 0.55 -20.01 9.74
C SER A 25 1.03 -18.58 9.98
N GLY A 26 0.69 -18.00 11.14
CA GLY A 26 1.09 -16.67 11.55
C GLY A 26 2.36 -16.66 12.40
N VAL A 27 2.97 -15.49 12.47
CA VAL A 27 4.05 -15.13 13.39
C VAL A 27 3.43 -14.43 14.60
N PRO A 28 3.98 -14.66 15.82
CA PRO A 28 3.57 -13.93 17.02
C PRO A 28 3.69 -12.41 16.85
N LEU A 29 2.68 -11.70 17.32
CA LEU A 29 2.55 -10.26 17.34
C LEU A 29 2.68 -9.70 18.76
N ALA A 30 2.47 -10.48 19.81
CA ALA A 30 2.57 -10.00 21.18
C ALA A 30 4.03 -9.69 21.57
N ILE A 31 4.35 -8.40 21.69
CA ILE A 31 5.62 -7.91 22.23
C ILE A 31 5.36 -6.77 23.23
N PRO A 32 6.26 -6.52 24.20
CA PRO A 32 6.15 -5.38 25.10
C PRO A 32 6.05 -4.05 24.33
N GLY A 33 5.14 -3.17 24.74
CA GLY A 33 4.97 -1.87 24.09
C GLY A 33 4.00 -1.85 22.90
N ARG A 34 3.64 -3.01 22.32
CA ARG A 34 2.76 -3.08 21.15
C ARG A 34 1.29 -2.99 21.54
N VAL A 35 0.53 -2.19 20.80
CA VAL A 35 -0.90 -1.95 21.00
C VAL A 35 -1.64 -2.12 19.70
N LEU A 36 -2.75 -2.87 19.74
CA LEU A 36 -3.70 -2.90 18.63
C LEU A 36 -4.50 -1.59 18.63
N VAL A 37 -4.35 -0.79 17.58
CA VAL A 37 -4.96 0.53 17.40
C VAL A 37 -6.23 0.42 16.56
N GLY A 38 -6.28 -0.46 15.57
CA GLY A 38 -7.51 -0.67 14.81
C GLY A 38 -7.52 -1.94 14.00
N GLU A 39 -8.72 -2.39 13.61
CA GLU A 39 -8.93 -3.55 12.77
C GLU A 39 -10.12 -3.36 11.83
N GLY A 40 -10.09 -3.97 10.65
CA GLY A 40 -11.20 -3.88 9.70
C GLY A 40 -10.86 -4.48 8.34
N VAL A 41 -11.86 -4.62 7.50
CA VAL A 41 -11.70 -5.12 6.13
C VAL A 41 -11.44 -3.94 5.19
N LEU A 42 -10.40 -4.05 4.37
CA LEU A 42 -10.17 -3.13 3.26
C LEU A 42 -10.08 -3.91 1.95
N THR A 43 -10.50 -3.28 0.86
CA THR A 43 -10.36 -3.86 -0.47
C THR A 43 -8.99 -3.51 -1.02
N LYS A 44 -8.10 -4.51 -1.12
CA LYS A 44 -6.78 -4.32 -1.70
C LYS A 44 -6.85 -4.44 -3.23
N MET A 45 -6.42 -3.40 -3.94
CA MET A 45 -6.30 -3.42 -5.39
C MET A 45 -5.10 -4.32 -5.76
N CYS A 46 -5.38 -5.47 -6.36
CA CYS A 46 -4.37 -6.41 -6.83
C CYS A 46 -4.34 -6.42 -8.36
N ARG A 47 -3.21 -6.86 -8.94
CA ARG A 47 -2.98 -6.90 -10.40
C ARG A 47 -4.13 -7.48 -11.22
N LYS A 48 -4.76 -8.56 -10.73
CA LYS A 48 -5.83 -9.29 -11.42
C LYS A 48 -7.22 -8.75 -11.05
N ARG A 49 -7.55 -8.74 -9.76
CA ARG A 49 -8.85 -8.31 -9.23
C ARG A 49 -8.69 -7.68 -7.86
N PRO A 50 -9.56 -6.73 -7.47
CA PRO A 50 -9.67 -6.29 -6.09
C PRO A 50 -9.98 -7.49 -5.16
N LYS A 51 -9.37 -7.52 -3.98
CA LYS A 51 -9.64 -8.59 -3.00
C LYS A 51 -9.76 -8.01 -1.59
N SER A 52 -10.79 -8.43 -0.87
CA SER A 52 -10.97 -8.09 0.55
C SER A 52 -9.87 -8.72 1.40
N ARG A 53 -9.32 -7.93 2.32
CA ARG A 53 -8.25 -8.33 3.23
C ARG A 53 -8.58 -7.81 4.62
N GLN A 54 -8.33 -8.63 5.64
CA GLN A 54 -8.38 -8.15 7.00
C GLN A 54 -7.09 -7.39 7.30
N PHE A 55 -7.21 -6.15 7.77
CA PHE A 55 -6.12 -5.31 8.24
C PHE A 55 -6.18 -5.14 9.75
N PHE A 56 -5.01 -5.04 10.36
CA PHE A 56 -4.79 -4.74 11.78
C PHE A 56 -3.71 -3.69 11.88
N LEU A 57 -4.06 -2.52 12.38
CA LEU A 57 -3.12 -1.45 12.71
C LEU A 57 -2.65 -1.63 14.15
N PHE A 58 -1.35 -1.82 14.32
CA PHE A 58 -0.69 -1.66 15.60
C PHE A 58 0.02 -0.32 15.64
N ASN A 59 0.46 0.10 16.82
CA ASN A 59 1.19 1.35 16.99
C ASN A 59 2.59 1.36 16.34
N ASP A 60 3.13 0.22 15.94
CA ASP A 60 4.48 0.06 15.35
C ASP A 60 4.48 -0.69 14.01
N ILE A 61 3.45 -1.48 13.72
CA ILE A 61 3.33 -2.29 12.50
C ILE A 61 1.92 -2.22 11.90
N LEU A 62 1.81 -2.35 10.59
CA LEU A 62 0.56 -2.64 9.87
C LEU A 62 0.57 -4.09 9.42
N VAL A 63 -0.45 -4.86 9.83
CA VAL A 63 -0.59 -6.27 9.50
C VAL A 63 -1.80 -6.48 8.60
N TYR A 64 -1.69 -7.35 7.59
CA TYR A 64 -2.85 -7.77 6.80
C TYR A 64 -2.77 -9.24 6.37
N GLY A 65 -3.93 -9.84 6.10
CA GLY A 65 -4.04 -11.24 5.70
C GLY A 65 -5.21 -11.52 4.75
N ASN A 66 -5.14 -12.65 4.05
CA ASN A 66 -6.27 -13.14 3.26
C ASN A 66 -7.36 -13.66 4.19
N ILE A 67 -8.61 -13.34 3.89
CA ILE A 67 -9.78 -13.88 4.59
C ILE A 67 -10.07 -15.28 4.08
N VAL A 68 -10.10 -16.26 4.98
CA VAL A 68 -10.46 -17.65 4.66
C VAL A 68 -11.97 -17.82 4.81
N ILE A 69 -12.59 -18.53 3.86
CA ILE A 69 -14.03 -18.84 3.85
C ILE A 69 -14.44 -19.50 5.18
N GLY A 70 -15.51 -19.01 5.79
CA GLY A 70 -16.01 -19.45 7.11
C GLY A 70 -15.93 -18.42 8.24
N LYS A 71 -15.37 -17.21 7.98
CA LYS A 71 -15.23 -16.03 8.86
C LYS A 71 -14.48 -16.30 10.18
N LYS A 72 -13.44 -15.50 10.45
CA LYS A 72 -12.49 -15.50 11.60
C LYS A 72 -11.19 -16.31 11.48
N LYS A 73 -10.83 -16.79 10.28
CA LYS A 73 -9.48 -17.32 10.00
C LYS A 73 -8.81 -16.54 8.87
N TYR A 74 -7.51 -16.28 9.04
CA TYR A 74 -6.70 -15.53 8.09
C TYR A 74 -5.43 -16.31 7.72
N ASN A 75 -4.94 -16.14 6.49
CA ASN A 75 -3.67 -16.71 6.06
C ASN A 75 -2.83 -15.68 5.27
N LYS A 76 -1.60 -16.05 4.90
CA LYS A 76 -0.61 -15.15 4.27
C LYS A 76 -0.45 -13.85 5.05
N GLN A 77 -0.05 -13.98 6.32
CA GLN A 77 0.21 -12.83 7.18
C GLN A 77 1.32 -11.96 6.59
N HIS A 78 1.02 -10.69 6.38
CA HIS A 78 1.97 -9.68 5.94
C HIS A 78 2.14 -8.66 7.04
N ILE A 79 3.39 -8.42 7.48
CA ILE A 79 3.74 -7.47 8.53
C ILE A 79 4.60 -6.38 7.89
N MET A 80 4.20 -5.11 8.06
CA MET A 80 4.91 -3.95 7.54
C MET A 80 5.25 -3.01 8.69
N PRO A 81 6.55 -2.75 8.97
CA PRO A 81 6.95 -1.72 9.93
C PRO A 81 6.40 -0.36 9.53
N LEU A 82 5.73 0.33 10.46
CA LEU A 82 5.13 1.63 10.16
C LEU A 82 6.18 2.72 9.87
N GLU A 83 7.41 2.58 10.39
CA GLU A 83 8.52 3.49 10.05
C GLU A 83 8.81 3.55 8.53
N GLU A 84 8.43 2.52 7.78
CA GLU A 84 8.62 2.44 6.34
C GLU A 84 7.36 2.81 5.54
N VAL A 85 6.24 3.07 6.22
CA VAL A 85 4.94 3.33 5.61
C VAL A 85 4.76 4.82 5.36
N SER A 86 4.41 5.18 4.13
CA SER A 86 3.86 6.49 3.80
C SER A 86 2.52 6.34 3.08
N LEU A 87 1.62 7.30 3.29
CA LEU A 87 0.29 7.30 2.70
C LEU A 87 0.16 8.42 1.66
N GLU A 88 -0.52 8.13 0.56
CA GLU A 88 -0.85 9.09 -0.48
C GLU A 88 -2.34 8.99 -0.80
N ASN A 89 -3.08 10.10 -0.68
CA ASN A 89 -4.49 10.15 -1.00
C ASN A 89 -4.71 9.91 -2.50
N ILE A 90 -5.73 9.13 -2.85
CA ILE A 90 -6.20 9.01 -4.23
C ILE A 90 -7.58 9.66 -4.29
N ASP A 91 -7.73 10.63 -5.19
CA ASP A 91 -9.01 11.27 -5.45
C ASP A 91 -9.97 10.29 -6.12
N ASP A 92 -11.24 10.40 -5.77
CA ASP A 92 -12.26 9.48 -6.26
C ASP A 92 -12.39 9.60 -7.78
N CYS A 93 -12.33 8.45 -8.45
CA CYS A 93 -12.50 8.31 -9.89
C CYS A 93 -13.31 7.06 -10.21
N THR A 94 -13.49 6.76 -11.49
CA THR A 94 -14.21 5.55 -11.94
C THR A 94 -13.58 4.24 -11.46
N GLN A 95 -12.27 4.25 -11.16
CA GLN A 95 -11.51 3.07 -10.76
C GLN A 95 -11.33 2.95 -9.25
N TYR A 96 -11.22 4.09 -8.55
CA TYR A 96 -10.93 4.13 -7.12
C TYR A 96 -11.97 5.01 -6.44
N ARG A 97 -12.74 4.43 -5.54
CA ARG A 97 -13.63 5.17 -4.64
C ARG A 97 -13.19 4.92 -3.22
N ASN A 98 -13.05 5.99 -2.44
CA ASN A 98 -12.49 5.95 -1.09
C ASN A 98 -11.11 5.26 -1.06
N GLY A 99 -10.27 5.52 -2.07
CA GLY A 99 -8.96 4.90 -2.23
C GLY A 99 -7.79 5.69 -1.65
N TRP A 100 -6.74 5.01 -1.20
CA TRP A 100 -5.44 5.61 -0.92
C TRP A 100 -4.31 4.62 -1.19
N LEU A 101 -3.11 5.14 -1.41
CA LEU A 101 -1.92 4.36 -1.63
C LEU A 101 -1.16 4.16 -0.32
N ILE A 102 -0.82 2.91 -0.01
CA ILE A 102 0.14 2.54 1.04
C ILE A 102 1.47 2.27 0.34
N ARG A 103 2.49 3.06 0.67
CA ARG A 103 3.85 2.92 0.11
C ARG A 103 4.79 2.35 1.15
N THR A 104 5.63 1.40 0.75
CA THR A 104 6.72 0.86 1.57
C THR A 104 7.97 0.65 0.71
N THR A 105 9.12 0.36 1.33
CA THR A 105 10.38 0.03 0.65
C THR A 105 10.27 -1.26 -0.18
N THR A 106 9.48 -2.23 0.31
CA THR A 106 9.37 -3.59 -0.24
C THR A 106 8.18 -3.72 -1.19
N LYS A 107 7.04 -3.11 -0.87
CA LYS A 107 5.77 -3.29 -1.59
C LYS A 107 4.81 -2.11 -1.40
N SER A 108 4.42 -1.49 -2.50
CA SER A 108 3.40 -0.43 -2.50
C SER A 108 2.12 -0.90 -3.17
N PHE A 109 0.96 -0.50 -2.65
CA PHE A 109 -0.34 -0.92 -3.17
C PHE A 109 -1.49 -0.01 -2.76
N VAL A 110 -2.50 0.07 -3.62
CA VAL A 110 -3.74 0.80 -3.36
C VAL A 110 -4.69 -0.06 -2.52
N VAL A 111 -5.36 0.58 -1.57
CA VAL A 111 -6.49 0.03 -0.84
C VAL A 111 -7.68 1.00 -0.93
N CYS A 112 -8.89 0.45 -0.83
CA CYS A 112 -10.12 1.22 -0.73
C CYS A 112 -10.92 0.78 0.50
N ALA A 113 -11.53 1.75 1.19
CA ALA A 113 -12.51 1.52 2.24
C ALA A 113 -13.94 1.50 1.69
N ALA A 114 -14.90 0.99 2.45
CA ALA A 114 -16.30 0.98 2.01
C ALA A 114 -16.90 2.39 2.02
N THR A 115 -16.48 3.24 2.98
CA THR A 115 -16.95 4.61 3.09
C THR A 115 -15.82 5.64 3.12
N ALA A 116 -16.14 6.90 2.84
CA ALA A 116 -15.19 8.00 2.93
C ALA A 116 -14.73 8.24 4.37
N THR A 117 -15.63 8.05 5.35
CA THR A 117 -15.32 8.16 6.78
C THR A 117 -14.29 7.10 7.18
N GLU A 118 -14.50 5.84 6.79
CA GLU A 118 -13.54 4.77 7.09
C GLU A 118 -12.17 5.05 6.46
N LYS A 119 -12.12 5.53 5.21
CA LYS A 119 -10.86 5.98 4.58
C LYS A 119 -10.16 7.02 5.44
N GLN A 120 -10.88 8.06 5.87
CA GLN A 120 -10.33 9.13 6.68
C GLN A 120 -9.81 8.62 8.03
N GLU A 121 -10.57 7.76 8.71
CA GLU A 121 -10.16 7.17 9.99
C GLU A 121 -8.91 6.30 9.84
N TRP A 122 -8.85 5.41 8.85
CA TRP A 122 -7.68 4.59 8.59
C TRP A 122 -6.45 5.42 8.30
N MET A 123 -6.55 6.39 7.38
CA MET A 123 -5.42 7.25 7.03
C MET A 123 -4.94 8.07 8.24
N ALA A 124 -5.87 8.65 9.01
CA ALA A 124 -5.53 9.46 10.18
C ALA A 124 -4.85 8.64 11.29
N HIS A 125 -5.37 7.44 11.60
CA HIS A 125 -4.75 6.58 12.62
C HIS A 125 -3.39 6.05 12.19
N ILE A 126 -3.21 5.65 10.93
CA ILE A 126 -1.91 5.22 10.41
C ILE A 126 -0.91 6.37 10.49
N ASN A 127 -1.24 7.55 9.95
CA ASN A 127 -0.35 8.72 9.97
C ASN A 127 0.06 9.10 11.39
N LYS A 128 -0.90 9.12 12.33
CA LYS A 128 -0.60 9.38 13.75
C LYS A 128 0.39 8.37 14.34
N CYS A 129 0.22 7.08 14.04
CA CYS A 129 1.15 6.05 14.52
C CYS A 129 2.55 6.24 13.91
N VAL A 130 2.64 6.52 12.61
CA VAL A 130 3.91 6.81 11.93
C VAL A 130 4.61 8.02 12.54
N GLU A 131 3.90 9.14 12.70
CA GLU A 131 4.42 10.37 13.31
C GLU A 131 4.92 10.14 14.74
N ASP A 132 4.15 9.44 15.57
CA ASP A 132 4.52 9.12 16.94
C ASP A 132 5.78 8.24 17.00
N LEU A 133 5.93 7.26 16.10
CA LEU A 133 7.12 6.40 16.00
C LEU A 133 8.36 7.18 15.55
N LEU A 134 8.23 8.00 14.50
CA LEU A 134 9.35 8.80 13.99
C LEU A 134 9.81 9.82 15.03
N ARG A 135 8.88 10.44 15.76
CA ARG A 135 9.20 11.34 16.88
C ARG A 135 9.94 10.61 18.01
N LYS A 136 9.52 9.40 18.37
CA LYS A 136 10.14 8.60 19.44
C LYS A 136 11.51 8.04 19.05
N SER A 137 11.69 7.66 17.79
CA SER A 137 12.93 7.05 17.28
C SER A 137 13.97 8.07 16.80
N GLY A 138 13.56 9.30 16.49
CA GLY A 138 14.41 10.32 15.87
C GLY A 138 14.76 10.02 14.40
N LYS A 139 14.13 9.01 13.79
CA LYS A 139 14.33 8.65 12.38
C LYS A 139 13.60 9.61 11.45
N LYS A 140 14.11 9.75 10.22
CA LYS A 140 13.43 10.47 9.15
C LYS A 140 12.49 9.54 8.37
N PRO A 141 11.41 10.07 7.76
CA PRO A 141 10.57 9.30 6.85
C PRO A 141 11.38 8.70 5.69
N VAL A 142 10.98 7.52 5.26
CA VAL A 142 11.54 6.89 4.06
C VAL A 142 11.05 7.64 2.82
N GLU A 143 11.97 7.97 1.90
CA GLU A 143 11.64 8.65 0.64
C GLU A 143 11.56 7.69 -0.56
N ASN A 144 12.31 6.59 -0.51
CA ASN A 144 12.38 5.62 -1.61
C ASN A 144 11.45 4.43 -1.36
N HIS A 145 10.37 4.37 -2.14
CA HIS A 145 9.37 3.31 -2.04
C HIS A 145 9.36 2.42 -3.28
N ALA A 146 8.93 1.16 -3.10
CA ALA A 146 8.64 0.25 -4.19
C ALA A 146 7.57 0.83 -5.14
N ALA A 147 7.68 0.53 -6.42
CA ALA A 147 6.68 0.97 -7.41
C ALA A 147 5.33 0.26 -7.21
N VAL A 148 4.25 1.01 -7.44
CA VAL A 148 2.89 0.46 -7.55
C VAL A 148 2.76 -0.23 -8.89
N TRP A 149 2.26 -1.45 -8.90
CA TRP A 149 2.06 -2.19 -10.14
C TRP A 149 0.79 -1.73 -10.84
N VAL A 150 0.91 -1.48 -12.14
CA VAL A 150 -0.24 -1.18 -13.00
C VAL A 150 -1.13 -2.43 -13.08
N PRO A 151 -2.45 -2.32 -12.81
CA PRO A 151 -3.39 -3.42 -12.96
C PRO A 151 -3.39 -4.02 -14.37
N ASP A 152 -3.55 -5.34 -14.47
CA ASP A 152 -3.49 -6.07 -15.76
C ASP A 152 -4.59 -5.62 -16.73
N ALA A 153 -5.76 -5.27 -16.20
CA ALA A 153 -6.90 -4.81 -16.97
C ALA A 153 -6.65 -3.45 -17.65
N GLU A 154 -5.77 -2.63 -17.09
CA GLU A 154 -5.41 -1.31 -17.65
C GLU A 154 -4.35 -1.41 -18.75
N ALA A 155 -3.66 -2.55 -18.87
CA ALA A 155 -2.61 -2.76 -19.86
C ALA A 155 -3.01 -3.86 -20.86
N THR A 156 -3.61 -3.45 -21.98
CA THR A 156 -3.91 -4.35 -23.11
C THR A 156 -2.71 -4.53 -24.06
N VAL A 157 -1.75 -3.62 -24.02
CA VAL A 157 -0.51 -3.65 -24.80
C VAL A 157 0.72 -3.40 -23.93
N CYS A 158 1.88 -3.92 -24.35
CA CYS A 158 3.14 -3.72 -23.65
C CYS A 158 3.46 -2.23 -23.51
N MET A 159 3.69 -1.77 -22.28
CA MET A 159 3.91 -0.36 -21.98
C MET A 159 5.24 0.19 -22.49
N HIS A 160 6.19 -0.66 -22.89
CA HIS A 160 7.46 -0.22 -23.49
C HIS A 160 7.44 -0.25 -25.01
N CYS A 161 7.29 -1.43 -25.63
CA CYS A 161 7.37 -1.50 -27.09
C CYS A 161 6.12 -0.96 -27.77
N LYS A 162 4.98 -0.87 -27.07
CA LYS A 162 3.65 -0.49 -27.61
C LYS A 162 3.15 -1.34 -28.79
N LYS A 163 3.90 -2.38 -29.19
CA LYS A 163 3.63 -3.26 -30.33
C LYS A 163 2.99 -4.58 -29.93
N THR A 164 3.42 -5.14 -28.80
CA THR A 164 2.94 -6.45 -28.34
C THR A 164 1.61 -6.31 -27.63
N GLN A 165 0.55 -6.85 -28.22
CA GLN A 165 -0.75 -6.99 -27.55
C GLN A 165 -0.74 -8.20 -26.62
N PHE A 166 -1.28 -8.03 -25.42
CA PHE A 166 -1.39 -9.11 -24.45
C PHE A 166 -2.63 -9.96 -24.74
N THR A 167 -2.45 -11.27 -24.69
CA THR A 167 -3.50 -12.28 -24.92
C THR A 167 -3.34 -13.40 -23.90
N MET A 168 -4.18 -14.45 -23.97
CA MET A 168 -4.01 -15.62 -23.12
C MET A 168 -2.67 -16.35 -23.34
N ILE A 169 -2.11 -16.23 -24.55
CA ILE A 169 -0.82 -16.83 -24.92
C ILE A 169 0.33 -15.85 -24.64
N VAL A 170 0.13 -14.57 -24.97
CA VAL A 170 1.12 -13.51 -24.73
C VAL A 170 0.92 -12.94 -23.32
N ARG A 171 1.62 -13.54 -22.35
CA ARG A 171 1.51 -13.20 -20.93
C ARG A 171 2.02 -11.80 -20.61
N ARG A 172 1.41 -11.19 -19.60
CA ARG A 172 1.83 -9.93 -18.96
C ARG A 172 2.96 -10.18 -17.96
N HIS A 173 3.89 -9.24 -17.86
CA HIS A 173 4.91 -9.22 -16.79
C HIS A 173 5.02 -7.83 -16.18
N HIS A 174 5.27 -7.75 -14.88
CA HIS A 174 5.55 -6.48 -14.21
C HIS A 174 7.05 -6.30 -13.98
N CYS A 175 7.54 -5.09 -14.29
CA CYS A 175 8.85 -4.64 -13.85
C CYS A 175 8.82 -4.36 -12.34
N ARG A 176 9.66 -5.01 -11.54
CA ARG A 176 9.67 -4.82 -10.07
C ARG A 176 10.15 -3.42 -9.65
N ASN A 177 10.95 -2.77 -10.49
CA ASN A 177 11.48 -1.44 -10.22
C ASN A 177 10.50 -0.30 -10.58
N CYS A 178 9.76 -0.39 -11.70
CA CYS A 178 8.88 0.71 -12.16
C CYS A 178 7.38 0.36 -12.21
N GLY A 179 6.98 -0.88 -11.94
CA GLY A 179 5.57 -1.30 -11.90
C GLY A 179 4.88 -1.46 -13.26
N ALA A 180 5.53 -1.08 -14.37
CA ALA A 180 4.94 -1.16 -15.71
C ALA A 180 4.68 -2.61 -16.18
N VAL A 181 3.60 -2.79 -16.95
CA VAL A 181 3.24 -4.06 -17.60
C VAL A 181 3.93 -4.18 -18.97
N VAL A 182 4.71 -5.23 -19.13
CA VAL A 182 5.68 -5.37 -20.22
C VAL A 182 5.69 -6.81 -20.76
N CYS A 183 6.01 -6.99 -22.04
CA CYS A 183 6.16 -8.32 -22.62
C CYS A 183 7.49 -8.97 -22.22
N GLY A 184 7.64 -10.28 -22.48
CA GLY A 184 8.82 -11.05 -22.10
C GLY A 184 10.11 -10.48 -22.70
N GLN A 185 10.06 -10.01 -23.95
CA GLN A 185 11.20 -9.40 -24.65
C GLN A 185 11.65 -8.08 -24.01
N CYS A 186 10.70 -7.22 -23.60
CA CYS A 186 11.00 -5.96 -22.93
C CYS A 186 11.42 -6.11 -21.46
N SER A 187 11.46 -7.34 -20.94
CA SER A 187 11.77 -7.64 -19.53
C SER A 187 12.61 -8.90 -19.36
N SER A 188 13.49 -9.18 -20.32
CA SER A 188 14.35 -10.37 -20.32
C SER A 188 15.45 -10.35 -19.25
N LYS A 189 15.63 -9.24 -18.53
CA LYS A 189 16.69 -9.05 -17.54
C LYS A 189 16.16 -9.11 -16.11
N ARG A 190 17.07 -9.44 -15.19
CA ARG A 190 16.85 -9.41 -13.75
C ARG A 190 17.88 -8.52 -13.08
N PHE A 191 17.51 -7.85 -11.99
CA PHE A 191 18.38 -6.96 -11.23
C PHE A 191 18.12 -7.14 -9.73
N LEU A 192 19.18 -7.06 -8.91
CA LEU A 192 19.04 -7.16 -7.46
C LEU A 192 18.45 -5.85 -6.92
N LEU A 193 17.29 -5.93 -6.27
CA LEU A 193 16.64 -4.81 -5.59
C LEU A 193 16.68 -5.11 -4.09
N PRO A 194 17.73 -4.70 -3.36
CA PRO A 194 17.99 -5.19 -1.99
C PRO A 194 16.85 -4.90 -1.01
N GLN A 195 16.15 -3.79 -1.21
CA GLN A 195 14.98 -3.42 -0.41
C GLN A 195 13.73 -4.27 -0.68
N GLN A 196 13.72 -5.10 -1.74
CA GLN A 196 12.57 -5.92 -2.12
C GLN A 196 12.85 -7.42 -2.04
N SER A 197 14.09 -7.85 -2.33
CA SER A 197 14.47 -9.26 -2.31
C SER A 197 15.99 -9.42 -2.23
N SER A 198 16.44 -10.51 -1.60
CA SER A 198 17.82 -10.98 -1.67
C SER A 198 18.18 -11.64 -3.00
N LYS A 199 17.18 -11.93 -3.86
CA LYS A 199 17.37 -12.54 -5.18
C LYS A 199 17.11 -11.51 -6.30
N PRO A 200 17.77 -11.64 -7.47
CA PRO A 200 17.50 -10.79 -8.61
C PRO A 200 16.04 -10.88 -9.10
N LEU A 201 15.39 -9.73 -9.24
CA LEU A 201 13.99 -9.60 -9.67
C LEU A 201 13.89 -9.16 -11.12
N ARG A 202 12.82 -9.57 -11.82
CA ARG A 202 12.57 -9.15 -13.20
C ARG A 202 12.41 -7.64 -13.32
N VAL A 203 13.18 -7.02 -14.20
CA VAL A 203 13.06 -5.60 -14.52
C VAL A 203 12.94 -5.42 -16.02
N CYS A 204 12.31 -4.33 -16.47
CA CYS A 204 12.34 -3.98 -17.87
C CYS A 204 13.75 -3.57 -18.30
N THR A 205 14.04 -3.66 -19.60
CA THR A 205 15.36 -3.32 -20.15
C THR A 205 15.78 -1.89 -19.78
N SER A 206 14.86 -0.93 -19.86
CA SER A 206 15.13 0.47 -19.48
C SER A 206 15.54 0.62 -18.00
N CYS A 207 14.87 -0.10 -17.08
CA CYS A 207 15.26 -0.09 -15.68
C CYS A 207 16.60 -0.79 -15.46
N TYR A 208 16.83 -1.92 -16.12
CA TYR A 208 18.09 -2.63 -16.03
C TYR A 208 19.26 -1.74 -16.44
N ASP A 209 19.16 -1.04 -17.57
CA ASP A 209 20.22 -0.17 -18.08
C ASP A 209 20.49 1.00 -17.14
N ARG A 210 19.43 1.64 -16.62
CA ARG A 210 19.55 2.75 -15.67
C ARG A 210 20.20 2.32 -14.36
N LEU A 211 19.73 1.21 -13.78
CA LEU A 211 20.25 0.68 -12.51
C LEU A 211 21.70 0.18 -12.66
N SER A 212 22.01 -0.50 -13.77
CA SER A 212 23.37 -0.97 -14.05
C SER A 212 24.35 0.18 -14.21
N LYS A 213 23.93 1.29 -14.84
CA LYS A 213 24.75 2.51 -14.92
C LYS A 213 24.97 3.15 -13.55
N ALA A 214 23.94 3.22 -12.70
CA ALA A 214 24.07 3.76 -11.34
C ALA A 214 25.09 2.97 -10.50
N VAL A 215 25.04 1.64 -10.52
CA VAL A 215 26.00 0.78 -9.79
C VAL A 215 27.44 0.94 -10.29
N LYS A 216 27.62 1.09 -11.61
CA LYS A 216 28.95 1.36 -12.18
C LYS A 216 29.50 2.73 -11.76
N GLN A 217 28.62 3.72 -11.63
CA GLN A 217 29.01 5.06 -11.17
C GLN A 217 29.39 5.05 -9.69
N GLU A 218 28.64 4.34 -8.84
CA GLU A 218 28.97 4.20 -7.41
C GLU A 218 30.30 3.47 -7.20
N SER A 219 30.53 2.35 -7.89
CA SER A 219 31.81 1.64 -7.84
C SER A 219 32.98 2.49 -8.33
N SER A 220 32.82 3.26 -9.40
CA SER A 220 33.87 4.16 -9.88
C SER A 220 34.21 5.30 -8.90
N LYS A 221 33.21 5.83 -8.16
CA LYS A 221 33.43 6.84 -7.11
C LYS A 221 34.13 6.27 -5.88
N ILE A 222 33.81 5.02 -5.52
CA ILE A 222 34.49 4.30 -4.44
C ILE A 222 35.94 4.01 -4.84
N HIS A 223 36.21 3.59 -6.08
CA HIS A 223 37.57 3.34 -6.57
C HIS A 223 38.43 4.61 -6.69
N SER A 224 37.84 5.78 -6.96
CA SER A 224 38.56 7.06 -6.88
C SER A 224 38.87 7.52 -5.45
N ALA A 225 38.19 6.97 -4.44
CA ALA A 225 38.46 7.22 -3.03
C ALA A 225 39.32 6.12 -2.36
N ALA A 226 39.45 4.96 -3.02
CA ALA A 226 40.13 3.77 -2.52
C ALA A 226 41.34 3.36 -3.38
N SER A 227 42.02 4.32 -4.02
CA SER A 227 43.31 4.10 -4.69
C SER A 227 44.47 3.91 -3.69
N HIS A 228 44.29 2.99 -2.76
CA HIS A 228 45.37 2.12 -2.30
C HIS A 228 44.83 0.69 -2.13
N GLN A 229 45.40 -0.20 -2.96
CA GLN A 229 45.40 -1.68 -2.90
C GLN A 229 44.32 -2.48 -3.67
N THR A 230 44.70 -2.75 -4.93
CA THR A 230 44.77 -4.06 -5.65
C THR A 230 43.71 -5.16 -5.47
N LEU A 231 43.08 -5.44 -6.63
CA LEU A 231 42.94 -6.71 -7.38
C LEU A 231 42.31 -7.95 -6.72
N GLY A 232 41.26 -8.45 -7.38
CA GLY A 232 40.74 -9.81 -7.24
C GLY A 232 39.59 -10.06 -8.22
N ASP A 233 39.94 -10.55 -9.41
CA ASP A 233 39.02 -10.98 -10.47
C ASP A 233 38.36 -12.32 -10.11
N SER A 234 37.09 -12.52 -10.47
CA SER A 234 36.55 -13.88 -10.71
C SER A 234 35.17 -13.84 -11.37
N HIS A 235 35.16 -14.35 -12.60
CA HIS A 235 34.01 -14.88 -13.32
C HIS A 235 33.25 -15.93 -12.49
N ALA A 236 31.91 -15.86 -12.52
CA ALA A 236 31.06 -17.01 -12.24
C ALA A 236 29.86 -17.01 -13.21
N ASN A 237 29.96 -17.86 -14.23
CA ASN A 237 28.81 -18.40 -14.95
C ASN A 237 28.14 -19.43 -14.04
N VAL A 238 26.85 -19.29 -13.78
CA VAL A 238 26.03 -20.40 -13.29
C VAL A 238 24.68 -20.39 -14.01
N ALA A 239 24.38 -21.58 -14.53
CA ALA A 239 23.21 -21.92 -15.31
C ALA A 239 21.91 -21.91 -14.50
N GLU A 240 20.86 -21.94 -15.30
CA GLU A 240 19.43 -22.06 -15.02
C GLU A 240 19.03 -22.88 -13.77
N SER A 241 18.11 -22.32 -12.99
CA SER A 241 17.11 -23.11 -12.27
C SER A 241 15.77 -22.36 -12.24
N SER A 242 14.73 -23.12 -12.54
CA SER A 242 13.37 -22.75 -12.87
C SER A 242 12.53 -22.31 -11.68
N GLY A 243 11.56 -21.42 -11.97
CA GLY A 243 10.20 -21.47 -11.39
C GLY A 243 10.01 -20.95 -9.96
N ASP A 244 9.72 -19.65 -9.84
CA ASP A 244 8.86 -19.15 -8.77
C ASP A 244 7.57 -18.66 -9.44
N ASP A 245 6.68 -19.61 -9.77
CA ASP A 245 5.30 -19.33 -10.14
C ASP A 245 4.53 -18.98 -8.86
N ASP A 246 4.19 -17.70 -8.70
CA ASP A 246 3.17 -17.25 -7.73
C ASP A 246 1.79 -17.62 -8.30
N SER A 247 1.51 -18.92 -8.28
CA SER A 247 0.23 -19.52 -8.61
C SER A 247 -0.74 -19.21 -7.46
N ASP A 248 -1.47 -18.11 -7.62
CA ASP A 248 -2.68 -17.87 -6.86
C ASP A 248 -3.71 -18.95 -7.25
N GLU A 249 -3.85 -19.99 -6.42
CA GLU A 249 -4.99 -20.89 -6.51
C GLU A 249 -6.30 -20.13 -6.25
N GLU A 250 -7.26 -20.36 -7.13
CA GLU A 250 -8.59 -19.76 -7.13
C GLU A 250 -9.52 -20.57 -6.21
N ALA A 251 -10.09 -19.93 -5.21
CA ALA A 251 -11.33 -20.38 -4.58
C ALA A 251 -12.43 -19.40 -5.02
N ASN A 252 -13.29 -19.90 -5.92
CA ASN A 252 -14.42 -19.17 -6.45
C ASN A 252 -15.57 -19.21 -5.43
N GLY A 253 -16.05 -18.04 -5.03
CA GLY A 253 -17.19 -17.92 -4.13
C GLY A 253 -17.62 -16.47 -4.06
N ALA A 254 -18.56 -16.10 -4.93
CA ALA A 254 -19.30 -14.85 -4.75
C ALA A 254 -20.17 -15.02 -3.50
N VAL A 255 -19.76 -14.42 -2.40
CA VAL A 255 -20.56 -14.32 -1.17
C VAL A 255 -20.82 -12.84 -0.96
N SER A 256 -22.09 -12.48 -0.75
CA SER A 256 -22.48 -11.14 -0.32
C SER A 256 -21.77 -10.79 0.99
N GLU A 257 -20.74 -9.95 0.90
CA GLU A 257 -19.96 -9.50 2.06
C GLU A 257 -20.82 -8.51 2.87
N HIS A 258 -21.40 -8.97 3.98
CA HIS A 258 -21.74 -8.06 5.08
C HIS A 258 -20.45 -7.38 5.52
N HIS A 259 -20.34 -6.09 5.26
CA HIS A 259 -19.22 -5.25 5.66
C HIS A 259 -19.34 -4.96 7.15
N ASP A 260 -18.46 -5.56 7.96
CA ASP A 260 -18.31 -5.17 9.36
C ASP A 260 -17.51 -3.85 9.40
N GLU A 261 -18.06 -2.83 10.04
CA GLU A 261 -17.42 -1.52 10.23
C GLU A 261 -16.06 -1.68 10.93
N PRO A 262 -15.01 -0.92 10.53
CA PRO A 262 -13.73 -0.96 11.22
C PRO A 262 -13.86 -0.54 12.68
N LYS A 263 -13.00 -1.11 13.52
CA LYS A 263 -12.94 -0.82 14.95
C LYS A 263 -11.61 -0.18 15.27
N PHE A 264 -11.63 1.05 15.77
CA PHE A 264 -10.46 1.72 16.32
C PHE A 264 -10.52 1.76 17.84
N TYR A 265 -9.41 1.42 18.48
CA TYR A 265 -9.28 1.32 19.92
C TYR A 265 -8.45 2.48 20.44
N GLY A 266 -9.06 3.28 21.32
CA GLY A 266 -8.30 4.20 22.19
C GLY A 266 -8.47 5.70 21.96
N ASP A 267 -9.34 6.18 21.07
CA ASP A 267 -10.22 7.37 21.25
C ASP A 267 -11.09 7.67 20.01
N THR A 268 -12.33 8.09 20.22
CA THR A 268 -13.32 8.55 19.21
C THR A 268 -13.10 10.00 18.75
N SER A 269 -11.97 10.62 19.14
CA SER A 269 -11.73 12.07 19.03
C SER A 269 -10.89 12.51 17.82
N ILE A 270 -10.42 11.58 16.97
CA ILE A 270 -9.64 11.96 15.77
C ILE A 270 -10.52 12.65 14.71
N LEU A 271 -11.83 12.38 14.70
CA LEU A 271 -12.77 12.98 13.75
C LEU A 271 -13.24 14.39 14.15
N SER A 272 -13.16 14.78 15.42
CA SER A 272 -13.69 16.08 15.88
C SER A 272 -12.77 17.28 15.57
N ALA A 273 -11.50 17.03 15.20
CA ALA A 273 -10.57 18.11 14.85
C ALA A 273 -10.74 18.64 13.40
N ASN A 274 -11.40 17.88 12.52
CA ASN A 274 -11.60 18.26 11.12
C ASN A 274 -12.95 18.92 10.84
N ASP A 275 -13.83 19.08 11.84
CA ASP A 275 -15.17 19.66 11.70
C ASP A 275 -15.25 21.13 12.15
N SER A 276 -14.16 21.69 12.69
CA SER A 276 -14.13 23.08 13.20
C SER A 276 -14.04 24.16 12.11
N THR A 277 -13.95 23.80 10.82
CA THR A 277 -13.89 24.76 9.70
C THR A 277 -15.21 24.92 8.93
N LYS A 278 -16.32 24.34 9.40
CA LYS A 278 -17.65 24.51 8.75
C LYS A 278 -18.53 25.61 9.34
N HIS A 279 -18.07 26.35 10.35
CA HIS A 279 -18.90 27.32 11.07
C HIS A 279 -18.64 28.81 10.74
N GLU A 280 -18.02 29.14 9.60
CA GLU A 280 -17.83 30.55 9.17
C GLU A 280 -18.37 30.88 7.76
N ILE A 281 -19.27 30.07 7.20
CA ILE A 281 -20.05 30.46 6.01
C ILE A 281 -21.54 30.33 6.33
N SER A 282 -22.02 31.13 7.28
CA SER A 282 -23.46 31.27 7.54
C SER A 282 -23.83 32.63 8.16
N THR A 283 -23.20 33.71 7.73
CA THR A 283 -23.65 35.08 8.04
C THR A 283 -23.27 36.06 6.94
N ALA A 284 -23.70 35.82 5.71
CA ALA A 284 -23.64 36.80 4.63
C ALA A 284 -24.72 36.54 3.57
N SER A 285 -25.99 36.43 3.99
CA SER A 285 -27.10 36.45 3.02
C SER A 285 -28.45 36.83 3.66
N GLN A 286 -28.44 37.89 4.48
CA GLN A 286 -29.65 38.61 4.85
C GLN A 286 -29.41 40.09 4.56
N LEU A 287 -29.80 40.53 3.36
CA LEU A 287 -30.32 41.87 3.03
C LEU A 287 -30.38 42.03 1.51
N ALA A 288 -31.50 41.61 0.90
CA ALA A 288 -32.07 42.23 -0.31
C ALA A 288 -33.31 41.45 -0.76
N LEU A 289 -34.48 41.75 -0.16
CA LEU A 289 -35.76 41.33 -0.72
C LEU A 289 -36.91 42.25 -0.30
N LEU A 290 -36.89 43.48 -0.82
CA LEU A 290 -38.02 44.42 -0.93
C LEU A 290 -37.61 45.31 -2.12
N MET A 291 -38.22 45.36 -3.31
CA MET A 291 -39.62 45.29 -3.71
C MET A 291 -39.74 44.84 -5.18
N ARG A 292 -40.67 43.94 -5.47
CA ARG A 292 -41.43 43.94 -6.74
C ARG A 292 -42.63 44.93 -6.54
N PRO A 293 -43.49 45.33 -7.53
CA PRO A 293 -43.81 44.56 -8.74
C PRO A 293 -44.40 45.31 -9.98
N ILE A 294 -44.81 44.50 -10.98
CA ILE A 294 -45.81 44.67 -12.08
C ILE A 294 -45.47 45.73 -13.18
N THR A 295 -45.64 45.56 -14.49
CA THR A 295 -46.63 44.85 -15.34
C THR A 295 -46.09 44.61 -16.77
N ASP A 296 -46.55 43.50 -17.36
CA ASP A 296 -46.94 43.23 -18.76
C ASP A 296 -46.31 43.91 -20.01
N ILE A 297 -46.30 43.09 -21.08
CA ILE A 297 -46.67 43.34 -22.49
C ILE A 297 -45.64 42.77 -23.49
N TYR A 298 -45.96 41.56 -23.97
CA TYR A 298 -46.25 41.18 -25.36
C TYR A 298 -45.57 41.92 -26.56
N ILE A 299 -45.11 41.09 -27.52
CA ILE A 299 -44.98 41.28 -28.99
C ILE A 299 -43.59 41.60 -29.60
N ARG A 300 -43.19 40.63 -30.43
CA ARG A 300 -42.27 40.58 -31.60
C ARG A 300 -40.78 40.48 -31.37
#